data_AF-A0AA42EDW7-F1
#
_entry.id   AF-A0AA42EDW7-F1
#
_cell.length_a   1.000
_cell.length_b   1.000
_cell.length_c   1.000
_cell.angle_alpha   90.00
_cell.angle_beta   90.00
_cell.angle_gamma   90.00
#
_symmetry.space_group_name_H-M   'P 1'
#
loop_
_entity.id
_entity.type
_entity.pdbx_description
1 polymer ?
#
loop_
_entity_poly.entity_id
_entity_poly.type
_entity_poly.pdbx_seq_one_letter_code
_entity_poly.pdbx_strand_id
1 'polypeptide(L)'
;IYEYDILELPNDIRNGLHFDQEADEENRAFLWNQALNANLKELKNYSSYIKGEVGFGTHQGVKGLEFPRVMAILDDSESQGFLFKYNKLLGTEPLSSTDNKNISEGKDSVITRTLRLFYVICSRAEESLAIVVYSNDPARLKQEVISSGWFNEGEIIEI
;
A
#
# COMPACT_ATOMS: atom_id res chain seq x y z
N ILE A 1 -13.47 -28.93 23.95
CA ILE A 1 -12.63 -27.79 24.44
C ILE A 1 -13.53 -26.64 24.89
N TYR A 2 -14.47 -26.17 24.05
CA TYR A 2 -15.45 -25.14 24.44
C TYR A 2 -16.54 -25.61 25.42
N GLU A 3 -16.80 -26.92 25.48
CA GLU A 3 -17.85 -27.55 26.29
C GLU A 3 -17.57 -27.55 27.81
N TYR A 4 -16.33 -27.25 28.21
CA TYR A 4 -15.88 -27.31 29.60
C TYR A 4 -15.45 -25.96 30.18
N ASP A 5 -15.66 -24.85 29.45
CA ASP A 5 -15.34 -23.47 29.88
C ASP A 5 -13.92 -23.30 30.46
N ILE A 6 -12.96 -24.10 29.98
CA ILE A 6 -11.57 -24.14 30.49
C ILE A 6 -10.82 -22.83 30.18
N LEU A 7 -11.28 -22.09 29.17
CA LEU A 7 -10.76 -20.79 28.78
C LEU A 7 -11.91 -19.80 28.70
N GLU A 8 -11.87 -18.75 29.51
CA GLU A 8 -12.78 -17.62 29.37
C GLU A 8 -12.46 -16.90 28.06
N LEU A 9 -13.39 -16.98 27.11
CA LEU A 9 -13.27 -16.29 25.84
C LEU A 9 -13.91 -14.89 25.96
N PRO A 10 -13.21 -13.84 25.53
CA PRO A 10 -13.81 -12.53 25.32
C PRO A 10 -15.10 -12.62 24.50
N ASN A 11 -16.11 -11.83 24.86
CA ASN A 11 -17.42 -11.85 24.20
C ASN A 11 -17.32 -11.66 22.68
N ASP A 12 -16.36 -10.86 22.21
CA ASP A 12 -16.13 -10.63 20.77
C ASP A 12 -15.75 -11.92 20.03
N ILE A 13 -14.94 -12.79 20.64
CA ILE A 13 -14.53 -14.08 20.06
C ILE A 13 -15.70 -15.08 20.14
N ARG A 14 -16.42 -15.10 21.27
CA ARG A 14 -17.59 -15.98 21.46
C ARG A 14 -18.70 -15.65 20.44
N ASN A 15 -18.94 -14.36 20.20
CA ASN A 15 -19.91 -13.90 19.20
C ASN A 15 -19.44 -14.22 17.77
N GLY A 16 -18.14 -14.14 17.51
CA GLY A 16 -17.56 -14.49 16.21
C GLY A 16 -17.72 -15.96 15.85
N LEU A 17 -17.62 -16.88 16.82
CA LEU A 17 -17.73 -18.33 16.59
C LEU A 17 -19.11 -18.80 16.11
N HIS A 18 -20.17 -17.99 16.32
CA HIS A 18 -21.55 -18.30 15.96
C HIS A 18 -22.11 -17.41 14.83
N PHE A 19 -21.23 -16.80 14.04
CA PHE A 19 -21.62 -15.82 13.03
C PHE A 19 -22.15 -16.49 11.75
N ASP A 20 -23.43 -16.29 11.44
CA ASP A 20 -24.16 -17.00 10.36
C ASP A 20 -24.78 -16.06 9.28
N GLN A 21 -24.44 -14.75 9.26
CA GLN A 21 -24.98 -13.81 8.25
C GLN A 21 -23.91 -12.87 7.66
N GLU A 22 -24.28 -12.29 6.50
CA GLU A 22 -23.43 -11.64 5.49
C GLU A 22 -22.29 -10.75 6.02
N ALA A 23 -21.18 -10.79 5.29
CA ALA A 23 -19.94 -10.09 5.55
C ALA A 23 -20.17 -8.57 5.68
N ASP A 24 -20.20 -8.09 6.91
CA ASP A 24 -20.05 -6.68 7.25
C ASP A 24 -18.63 -6.47 7.75
N GLU A 25 -17.79 -5.84 6.94
CA GLU A 25 -16.36 -5.61 7.23
C GLU A 25 -16.14 -4.73 8.47
N GLU A 26 -17.17 -4.02 8.96
CA GLU A 26 -17.12 -3.26 10.21
C GLU A 26 -17.43 -4.11 11.46
N ASN A 27 -17.89 -5.36 11.28
CA ASN A 27 -18.25 -6.22 12.39
C ASN A 27 -17.01 -6.91 13.00
N ARG A 28 -16.59 -6.44 14.18
CA ARG A 28 -15.45 -7.00 14.92
C ARG A 28 -15.53 -8.51 15.14
N ALA A 29 -16.73 -9.05 15.37
CA ALA A 29 -16.91 -10.49 15.61
C ALA A 29 -16.56 -11.31 14.35
N PHE A 30 -16.95 -10.82 13.18
CA PHE A 30 -16.61 -11.40 11.88
C PHE A 30 -15.09 -11.36 11.62
N LEU A 31 -14.46 -10.20 11.87
CA LEU A 31 -13.00 -10.05 11.71
C LEU A 31 -12.22 -10.98 12.64
N TRP A 32 -12.66 -11.15 13.89
CA TRP A 32 -12.06 -12.10 14.82
C TRP A 32 -12.21 -13.54 14.37
N ASN A 33 -13.37 -13.93 13.85
CA ASN A 33 -13.58 -15.25 13.30
C ASN A 33 -12.62 -15.53 12.12
N GLN A 34 -12.50 -14.59 11.17
CA GLN A 34 -11.53 -14.71 10.08
C GLN A 34 -10.09 -14.84 10.58
N ALA A 35 -9.68 -13.99 11.53
CA ALA A 35 -8.33 -14.03 12.09
C ALA A 35 -8.03 -15.37 12.80
N LEU A 36 -9.01 -15.95 13.48
CA LEU A 36 -8.88 -17.24 14.16
C LEU A 36 -8.88 -18.43 13.19
N ASN A 37 -9.50 -18.28 12.02
CA ASN A 37 -9.50 -19.26 10.94
C ASN A 37 -8.26 -19.18 10.04
N ALA A 38 -7.41 -18.17 10.21
CA ALA A 38 -6.15 -18.06 9.50
C ALA A 38 -5.27 -19.29 9.76
N ASN A 39 -4.61 -19.79 8.72
CA ASN A 39 -3.78 -20.99 8.86
C ASN A 39 -2.47 -20.66 9.61
N LEU A 40 -1.86 -21.70 10.19
CA LEU A 40 -0.58 -21.57 10.91
C LEU A 40 0.55 -20.96 10.07
N LYS A 41 0.49 -21.08 8.74
CA LYS A 41 1.48 -20.50 7.83
C LYS A 41 1.32 -18.97 7.74
N GLU A 42 0.10 -18.47 7.63
CA GLU A 42 -0.22 -17.04 7.67
C GLU A 42 0.20 -16.41 9.00
N LEU A 43 -0.09 -17.08 10.12
CA LEU A 43 0.31 -16.61 11.45
C LEU A 43 1.83 -16.50 11.58
N LYS A 44 2.59 -17.49 11.07
CA LYS A 44 4.06 -17.45 11.04
C LYS A 44 4.57 -16.28 10.20
N ASN A 45 4.03 -16.11 8.99
CA ASN A 45 4.41 -15.00 8.12
C ASN A 45 4.10 -13.64 8.75
N TYR A 46 2.94 -13.49 9.37
CA TYR A 46 2.57 -12.29 10.11
C TYR A 46 3.52 -12.03 11.29
N SER A 47 3.89 -13.08 12.05
CA SER A 47 4.86 -12.97 13.13
C SER A 47 6.24 -12.50 12.64
N SER A 48 6.72 -13.03 11.52
CA SER A 48 7.96 -12.56 10.91
C SER A 48 7.84 -11.14 10.37
N TYR A 49 6.66 -10.74 9.87
CA TYR A 49 6.38 -9.36 9.47
C TYR A 49 6.50 -8.37 10.61
N ILE A 50 5.80 -8.61 11.73
CA ILE A 50 5.83 -7.69 12.88
C ILE A 50 7.20 -7.62 13.55
N LYS A 51 8.02 -8.67 13.43
CA LYS A 51 9.40 -8.69 13.92
C LYS A 51 10.39 -8.01 12.97
N GLY A 52 9.96 -7.57 11.79
CA GLY A 52 10.83 -7.00 10.76
C GLY A 52 11.78 -8.02 10.14
N GLU A 53 11.49 -9.32 10.26
CA GLU A 53 12.28 -10.41 9.66
C GLU A 53 11.97 -10.56 8.15
N VAL A 54 10.86 -9.98 7.69
CA VAL A 54 10.51 -9.92 6.28
C VAL A 54 10.87 -8.56 5.70
N GLY A 55 11.31 -8.52 4.44
CA GLY A 55 11.66 -7.28 3.73
C GLY A 55 10.47 -6.40 3.32
N PHE A 56 9.33 -6.50 4.00
CA PHE A 56 8.14 -5.69 3.74
C PHE A 56 7.93 -4.71 4.88
N GLY A 57 7.71 -3.44 4.56
CA GLY A 57 7.41 -2.41 5.53
C GLY A 57 6.55 -1.31 4.91
N THR A 58 5.62 -0.76 5.69
CA THR A 58 4.88 0.43 5.25
C THR A 58 5.74 1.68 5.43
N HIS A 59 5.40 2.73 4.70
CA HIS A 59 6.17 3.97 4.61
C HIS A 59 6.46 4.66 5.98
N GLN A 60 5.71 4.35 7.04
CA GLN A 60 5.95 4.87 8.39
C GLN A 60 7.00 4.07 9.18
N GLY A 61 7.26 2.80 8.82
CA GLY A 61 8.21 1.92 9.53
C GLY A 61 9.65 1.94 9.00
N VAL A 62 9.89 2.56 7.84
CA VAL A 62 11.19 2.55 7.14
C VAL A 62 11.93 3.89 7.19
N LYS A 63 11.46 4.84 7.99
CA LYS A 63 12.02 6.19 8.05
C LYS A 63 13.42 6.18 8.66
N GLY A 64 14.43 6.47 7.85
CA GLY A 64 15.84 6.54 8.27
C GLY A 64 16.64 5.26 8.02
N LEU A 65 16.01 4.24 7.42
CA LEU A 65 16.68 3.02 6.99
C LEU A 65 16.96 3.08 5.49
N GLU A 66 18.00 2.38 5.06
CA GLU A 66 18.36 2.14 3.66
C GLU A 66 18.48 0.63 3.46
N PHE A 67 18.24 0.17 2.23
CA PHE A 67 18.22 -1.24 1.89
C PHE A 67 18.97 -1.46 0.57
N PRO A 68 19.73 -2.57 0.42
CA PRO A 68 20.43 -2.86 -0.83
C PRO A 68 19.50 -2.86 -2.05
N ARG A 69 18.32 -3.46 -1.91
CA ARG A 69 17.33 -3.59 -2.98
C ARG A 69 15.94 -3.24 -2.48
N VAL A 70 15.24 -2.37 -3.20
CA VAL A 70 13.89 -1.91 -2.85
C VAL A 70 12.93 -2.19 -4.01
N MET A 71 11.75 -2.71 -3.68
CA MET A 71 10.62 -2.75 -4.60
C MET A 71 9.50 -1.87 -4.05
N ALA A 72 9.14 -0.82 -4.79
CA ALA A 72 8.05 0.06 -4.46
C ALA A 72 6.80 -0.36 -5.23
N ILE A 73 5.69 -0.57 -4.51
CA ILE A 73 4.39 -0.86 -5.12
C ILE A 73 3.53 0.40 -5.01
N LEU A 74 3.14 0.94 -6.16
CA LEU A 74 2.31 2.14 -6.29
C LEU A 74 0.93 1.70 -6.75
N ASP A 75 -0.04 1.71 -5.82
CA ASP A 75 -1.44 1.41 -6.09
C ASP A 75 -2.33 2.51 -5.52
N ASP A 76 -2.74 3.43 -6.40
CA ASP A 76 -3.61 4.53 -6.02
C ASP A 76 -5.05 4.08 -5.72
N SER A 77 -5.47 2.88 -6.19
CA SER A 77 -6.83 2.36 -6.02
C SER A 77 -7.07 1.78 -4.62
N GLU A 78 -6.08 1.06 -4.10
CA GLU A 78 -6.06 0.55 -2.73
C GLU A 78 -5.62 1.62 -1.71
N SER A 79 -5.11 2.76 -2.18
CA SER A 79 -4.78 3.90 -1.30
C SER A 79 -6.07 4.59 -0.82
N GLN A 80 -6.47 4.35 0.43
CA GLN A 80 -7.65 5.00 1.03
C GLN A 80 -7.49 6.54 1.25
N GLY A 81 -6.36 7.14 0.86
CA GLY A 81 -6.04 8.55 1.09
C GLY A 81 -6.06 9.40 -0.18
N PHE A 82 -6.43 10.69 -0.03
CA PHE A 82 -6.36 11.69 -1.10
C PHE A 82 -5.07 12.53 -1.08
N LEU A 83 -4.20 12.30 -0.09
CA LEU A 83 -3.03 13.15 0.14
C LEU A 83 -1.92 12.94 -0.90
N PHE A 84 -1.81 11.73 -1.43
CA PHE A 84 -0.81 11.32 -2.40
C PHE A 84 -1.53 10.63 -3.57
N LYS A 85 -1.10 10.94 -4.80
CA LYS A 85 -1.65 10.33 -6.03
C LYS A 85 -0.54 10.17 -7.06
N TYR A 86 -0.06 8.95 -7.23
CA TYR A 86 1.00 8.61 -8.18
C TYR A 86 0.51 8.69 -9.62
N ASN A 87 -0.75 8.39 -9.90
CA ASN A 87 -1.32 8.52 -11.25
C ASN A 87 -1.26 9.97 -11.76
N LYS A 88 -1.50 10.93 -10.87
CA LYS A 88 -1.33 12.37 -11.20
C LYS A 88 0.13 12.74 -11.39
N LEU A 89 1.03 12.19 -10.57
CA LEU A 89 2.48 12.43 -10.68
C LEU A 89 3.06 11.87 -11.99
N LEU A 90 2.62 10.69 -12.39
CA LEU A 90 3.10 9.94 -13.56
C LEU A 90 2.32 10.30 -14.85
N GLY A 91 1.39 11.26 -14.80
CA GLY A 91 0.69 11.78 -15.97
C GLY A 91 -0.48 10.93 -16.51
N THR A 92 -0.82 9.82 -15.85
CA THR A 92 -1.95 8.97 -16.25
C THR A 92 -3.31 9.55 -15.86
N GLU A 93 -3.35 10.38 -14.82
CA GLU A 93 -4.54 11.10 -14.36
C GLU A 93 -4.35 12.62 -14.47
N PRO A 94 -5.32 13.38 -15.03
CA PRO A 94 -5.20 14.82 -15.12
C PRO A 94 -5.34 15.50 -13.74
N LEU A 95 -4.75 16.69 -13.62
CA LEU A 95 -4.89 17.53 -12.44
C LEU A 95 -6.30 18.10 -12.30
N SER A 96 -6.83 18.11 -11.08
CA SER A 96 -8.11 18.75 -10.80
C SER A 96 -8.00 20.29 -10.86
N SER A 97 -9.13 20.98 -10.91
CA SER A 97 -9.16 22.45 -10.85
C SER A 97 -8.51 22.98 -9.56
N THR A 98 -8.72 22.30 -8.42
CA THR A 98 -8.10 22.62 -7.14
C THR A 98 -6.58 22.41 -7.17
N ASP A 99 -6.10 21.35 -7.80
CA ASP A 99 -4.65 21.09 -7.93
C ASP A 99 -3.98 22.21 -8.73
N ASN A 100 -4.55 22.57 -9.88
CA ASN A 100 -4.04 23.64 -10.73
C ASN A 100 -4.03 25.00 -10.00
N LYS A 101 -5.08 25.30 -9.22
CA LYS A 101 -5.14 26.50 -8.38
C LYS A 101 -4.01 26.51 -7.37
N ASN A 102 -3.82 25.43 -6.61
CA ASN A 102 -2.76 25.33 -5.61
C ASN A 102 -1.37 25.51 -6.22
N ILE A 103 -1.11 24.92 -7.39
CA ILE A 103 0.15 25.08 -8.12
C ILE A 103 0.35 26.55 -8.53
N SER A 104 -0.67 27.19 -9.10
CA SER A 104 -0.59 28.60 -9.53
C SER A 104 -0.37 29.58 -8.37
N GLU A 105 -0.89 29.26 -7.18
CA GLU A 105 -0.74 30.06 -5.96
C GLU A 105 0.56 29.73 -5.20
N GLY A 106 1.39 28.81 -5.70
CA GLY A 106 2.62 28.37 -5.04
C GLY A 106 2.39 27.61 -3.72
N LYS A 107 1.18 27.06 -3.52
CA LYS A 107 0.82 26.27 -2.35
C LYS A 107 1.27 24.82 -2.52
N ASP A 108 1.33 24.09 -1.42
CA ASP A 108 1.56 22.64 -1.47
C ASP A 108 0.43 21.97 -2.27
N SER A 109 0.81 21.18 -3.27
CA SER A 109 -0.08 20.48 -4.19
C SER A 109 0.05 18.96 -4.02
N VAL A 110 -0.92 18.21 -4.55
CA VAL A 110 -0.82 16.74 -4.58
C VAL A 110 0.44 16.27 -5.31
N ILE A 111 0.87 16.98 -6.35
CA ILE A 111 2.09 16.68 -7.10
C ILE A 111 3.32 16.88 -6.24
N THR A 112 3.49 18.05 -5.61
CA THR A 112 4.67 18.32 -4.78
C THR A 112 4.75 17.37 -3.59
N ARG A 113 3.62 17.02 -3.00
CA ARG A 113 3.57 16.07 -1.88
C ARG A 113 3.89 14.64 -2.31
N THR A 114 3.32 14.18 -3.41
CA THR A 114 3.59 12.84 -3.96
C THR A 114 5.03 12.73 -4.45
N LEU A 115 5.58 13.78 -5.07
CA LEU A 115 6.97 13.79 -5.52
C LEU A 115 7.96 13.69 -4.34
N ARG A 116 7.71 14.41 -3.23
CA ARG A 116 8.53 14.27 -2.02
C ARG A 116 8.46 12.86 -1.45
N LEU A 117 7.27 12.25 -1.46
CA LEU A 117 7.09 10.88 -1.00
C LEU A 117 7.85 9.90 -1.89
N PHE A 118 7.68 10.04 -3.20
CA PHE A 118 8.36 9.22 -4.20
C PHE A 118 9.88 9.33 -4.11
N TYR A 119 10.41 10.55 -3.98
CA TYR A 119 11.82 10.79 -3.74
C TYR A 119 12.32 10.02 -2.52
N VAL A 120 11.59 10.08 -1.40
CA VAL A 120 11.94 9.36 -0.18
C VAL A 120 11.94 7.85 -0.37
N ILE A 121 11.05 7.30 -1.21
CA ILE A 121 11.01 5.86 -1.54
C ILE A 121 12.22 5.49 -2.39
N CYS A 122 12.48 6.23 -3.46
CA CYS A 122 13.59 5.98 -4.36
C CYS A 122 14.94 6.09 -3.63
N SER A 123 15.07 7.03 -2.68
CA SER A 123 16.30 7.23 -1.91
C SER A 123 16.54 6.15 -0.84
N ARG A 124 15.68 5.13 -0.71
CA ARG A 124 15.93 3.99 0.19
C ARG A 124 16.77 2.89 -0.45
N ALA A 125 16.86 2.86 -1.77
CA ALA A 125 17.63 1.85 -2.49
C ALA A 125 19.11 2.24 -2.56
N GLU A 126 19.99 1.37 -2.09
CA GLU A 126 21.45 1.56 -2.21
C GLU A 126 21.99 1.02 -3.54
N GLU A 127 21.47 -0.12 -4.00
CA GLU A 127 21.98 -0.80 -5.21
C GLU A 127 20.93 -0.90 -6.33
N SER A 128 19.69 -1.28 -6.01
CA SER A 128 18.66 -1.49 -7.04
C SER A 128 17.27 -1.10 -6.58
N LEU A 129 16.53 -0.45 -7.48
CA LEU A 129 15.15 -0.05 -7.28
C LEU A 129 14.27 -0.67 -8.38
N ALA A 130 13.17 -1.29 -7.97
CA ALA A 130 12.08 -1.68 -8.85
C ALA A 130 10.81 -0.91 -8.46
N ILE A 131 10.10 -0.37 -9.42
CA ILE A 131 8.83 0.32 -9.20
C ILE A 131 7.74 -0.45 -9.95
N VAL A 132 6.76 -0.93 -9.20
CA VAL A 132 5.58 -1.64 -9.72
C VAL A 132 4.41 -0.68 -9.60
N VAL A 133 3.79 -0.34 -10.74
CA VAL A 133 2.67 0.61 -10.77
C VAL A 133 1.41 -0.11 -11.23
N TYR A 134 0.39 -0.10 -10.39
CA TYR A 134 -0.95 -0.51 -10.78
C TYR A 134 -1.63 0.66 -11.49
N SER A 135 -1.76 0.54 -12.81
CA SER A 135 -2.37 1.56 -13.67
C SER A 135 -3.57 0.99 -14.40
N ASN A 136 -4.65 1.77 -14.48
CA ASN A 136 -5.81 1.47 -15.32
C ASN A 136 -5.51 1.66 -16.82
N ASP A 137 -4.40 2.35 -17.15
CA ASP A 137 -3.92 2.56 -18.52
C ASP A 137 -2.39 2.39 -18.57
N PRO A 138 -1.87 1.14 -18.64
CA PRO A 138 -0.44 0.87 -18.68
C PRO A 138 0.25 1.43 -19.94
N ALA A 139 -0.45 1.45 -21.07
CA ALA A 139 0.08 1.94 -22.33
C ALA A 139 0.36 3.45 -22.28
N ARG A 140 -0.60 4.24 -21.75
CA ARG A 140 -0.38 5.67 -21.52
C ARG A 140 0.69 5.90 -20.48
N LEU A 141 0.69 5.15 -19.37
CA LEU A 141 1.73 5.28 -18.34
C LEU A 141 3.13 5.14 -18.94
N LYS A 142 3.35 4.12 -19.76
CA LYS A 142 4.62 3.90 -20.46
C LYS A 142 5.00 5.09 -21.33
N GLN A 143 4.06 5.64 -22.10
CA GLN A 143 4.33 6.81 -22.93
C GLN A 143 4.71 8.03 -22.09
N GLU A 144 4.00 8.30 -21.00
CA GLU A 144 4.25 9.44 -20.11
C GLU A 144 5.60 9.33 -19.40
N VAL A 145 5.96 8.14 -18.90
CA VAL A 145 7.22 7.97 -18.17
C VAL A 145 8.44 8.00 -19.09
N ILE A 146 8.28 7.61 -20.37
CA ILE A 146 9.32 7.77 -21.41
C ILE A 146 9.40 9.24 -21.84
N SER A 147 8.26 9.90 -22.12
CA SER A 147 8.23 11.28 -22.61
C SER A 147 8.75 12.29 -21.58
N SER A 148 8.49 12.03 -20.29
CA SER A 148 9.03 12.80 -19.17
C SER A 148 10.51 12.52 -18.89
N GLY A 149 11.10 11.51 -19.53
CA GLY A 149 12.50 11.13 -19.36
C GLY A 149 12.79 10.45 -18.03
N TRP A 150 11.79 9.88 -17.36
CA TRP A 150 11.97 9.19 -16.08
C TRP A 150 12.60 7.81 -16.27
N PHE A 151 12.23 7.10 -17.34
CA PHE A 151 12.73 5.77 -17.66
C PHE A 151 13.01 5.62 -19.16
N ASN A 152 14.00 4.81 -19.49
CA ASN A 152 14.23 4.37 -20.86
C ASN A 152 13.26 3.23 -21.22
N GLU A 153 12.99 3.05 -22.51
CA GLU A 153 12.06 2.01 -22.98
C GLU A 153 12.45 0.59 -22.53
N GLY A 154 13.75 0.29 -22.48
CA GLY A 154 14.27 -1.01 -22.02
C GLY A 154 14.18 -1.25 -20.50
N GLU A 155 13.83 -0.23 -19.71
CA GLU A 155 13.68 -0.31 -18.25
C GLU A 155 12.22 -0.57 -17.83
N ILE A 156 11.29 -0.65 -18.80
CA ILE A 156 9.86 -0.76 -18.55
C ILE A 156 9.37 -2.12 -19.02
N ILE A 157 8.69 -2.84 -18.13
CA ILE A 157 8.07 -4.14 -18.40
C ILE A 157 6.57 -4.00 -18.15
N GLU A 158 5.77 -4.27 -19.18
CA GLU A 158 4.31 -4.41 -19.07
C GLU A 158 4.00 -5.88 -18.73
N ILE A 159 3.17 -6.09 -17.71
CA ILE A 159 2.80 -7.40 -17.17
C ILE A 159 1.29 -7.60 -17.33
#